data_AF-A0A538E406-F1
#
_entry.id   AF-A0A538E406-F1
#
_cell.length_a   1.000
_cell.length_b   1.000
_cell.length_c   1.000
_cell.angle_alpha   90.00
_cell.angle_beta   90.00
_cell.angle_gamma   90.00
#
_symmetry.space_group_name_H-M   'P 1'
#
loop_
_entity.id
_entity.type
_entity.pdbx_description
1 polymer ?
#
loop_
_entity_poly.entity_id
_entity_poly.type
_entity_poly.pdbx_seq_one_letter_code
_entity_poly.pdbx_strand_id
1 'polypeptide(L)'
;MSFLEAWRRRESVRQAAEWGEERTAARRAVEDVPSAVRSDVARVIETLLDGPDADVQSALDELWRLLEPYPELSERFFRLRVVDDAVEFLKS
;
A
#
# COMPACT_ATOMS: atom_id res chain seq x y z
N MET A 1 -28.88 6.69 20.74
CA MET A 1 -28.05 6.07 19.71
C MET A 1 -28.78 4.84 19.19
N SER A 2 -29.10 4.84 17.91
CA SER A 2 -29.74 3.70 17.24
C SER A 2 -28.71 2.59 16.95
N PHE A 3 -29.21 1.35 16.81
CA PHE A 3 -28.40 0.19 16.44
C PHE A 3 -27.59 0.42 15.14
N LEU A 4 -28.19 1.08 14.14
CA LEU A 4 -27.55 1.38 12.86
C LEU A 4 -26.41 2.39 12.96
N GLU A 5 -26.50 3.37 13.86
CA GLU A 5 -25.42 4.33 14.12
C GLU A 5 -24.25 3.67 14.86
N ALA A 6 -24.54 2.82 15.84
CA ALA A 6 -23.53 2.07 16.57
C ALA A 6 -22.80 1.05 15.67
N TRP A 7 -23.53 0.40 14.75
CA TRP A 7 -22.96 -0.51 13.76
C TRP A 7 -22.07 0.22 12.75
N ARG A 8 -22.55 1.31 12.14
CA ARG A 8 -21.74 2.13 11.21
C ARG A 8 -20.47 2.69 11.86
N ARG A 9 -20.55 3.12 13.12
CA ARG A 9 -19.39 3.60 13.87
C ARG A 9 -18.38 2.48 14.12
N ARG A 10 -18.83 1.28 14.48
CA ARG A 10 -17.93 0.11 14.65
C ARG A 10 -17.27 -0.28 13.34
N GLU A 11 -18.02 -0.29 12.24
CA GLU A 11 -17.49 -0.62 10.92
C GLU A 11 -16.43 0.39 10.47
N SER A 12 -16.69 1.69 10.64
CA SER A 12 -15.73 2.75 10.32
C SER A 12 -14.45 2.66 11.18
N VAL A 13 -14.57 2.34 12.47
CA VAL A 13 -13.40 2.12 13.35
C VAL A 13 -12.62 0.89 12.92
N ARG A 14 -13.29 -0.19 12.51
CA ARG A 14 -12.64 -1.41 12.01
C ARG A 14 -11.88 -1.13 10.72
N GLN A 15 -12.51 -0.47 9.75
CA GLN A 15 -11.85 -0.11 8.49
C GLN A 15 -10.65 0.83 8.72
N ALA A 16 -10.76 1.81 9.63
CA ALA A 16 -9.64 2.67 9.98
C ALA A 16 -8.50 1.90 10.67
N ALA A 17 -8.81 0.90 11.49
CA ALA A 17 -7.81 0.04 12.12
C ALA A 17 -7.11 -0.88 11.10
N GLU A 18 -7.87 -1.52 10.21
CA GLU A 18 -7.35 -2.34 9.11
C GLU A 18 -6.43 -1.52 8.19
N TRP A 19 -6.84 -0.29 7.86
CA TRP A 19 -6.04 0.65 7.10
C TRP A 19 -4.75 1.08 7.82
N GLY A 20 -4.81 1.22 9.15
CA GLY A 20 -3.64 1.52 9.98
C GLY A 20 -2.63 0.37 10.03
N GLU A 21 -3.11 -0.87 10.13
CA GLU A 21 -2.27 -2.07 10.09
C GLU A 21 -1.57 -2.22 8.73
N GLU A 22 -2.29 -1.97 7.65
CA GLU A 22 -1.77 -2.00 6.29
C GLU A 22 -0.67 -0.94 6.05
N ARG A 23 -0.92 0.32 6.45
CA ARG A 23 0.10 1.38 6.40
C ARG A 23 1.35 0.99 7.18
N THR A 24 1.18 0.33 8.33
CA THR A 24 2.30 -0.15 9.15
C THR A 24 3.07 -1.27 8.43
N ALA A 25 2.37 -2.22 7.81
CA ALA A 25 2.99 -3.32 7.07
C ALA A 25 3.78 -2.82 5.84
N ALA A 26 3.21 -1.87 5.09
CA ALA A 26 3.87 -1.26 3.94
C ALA A 26 5.13 -0.50 4.36
N ARG A 27 5.06 0.29 5.43
CA ARG A 27 6.24 1.00 5.98
C ARG A 27 7.34 0.06 6.47
N ARG A 28 6.97 -1.04 7.13
CA ARG A 28 7.95 -2.08 7.52
C ARG A 28 8.61 -2.74 6.31
N ALA A 29 7.86 -2.96 5.22
CA ALA A 29 8.42 -3.52 4.00
C ALA A 29 9.47 -2.57 3.39
N VAL A 30 9.24 -1.25 3.44
CA VAL A 30 10.21 -0.23 3.01
C VAL A 30 11.49 -0.24 3.84
N GLU A 31 11.41 -0.46 5.16
CA GLU A 31 12.60 -0.49 6.03
C GLU A 31 13.59 -1.61 5.65
N ASP A 32 13.08 -2.72 5.13
CA ASP A 32 13.87 -3.88 4.68
C ASP A 32 14.51 -3.67 3.29
N VAL A 33 14.16 -2.57 2.60
CA VAL A 33 14.73 -2.23 1.29
C VAL A 33 16.16 -1.67 1.44
N PRO A 34 17.09 -2.03 0.53
CA PRO A 34 18.43 -1.46 0.46
C PRO A 34 18.40 0.07 0.48
N SER A 35 19.29 0.68 1.26
CA SER A 35 19.35 2.14 1.44
C SER A 35 19.45 2.92 0.12
N ALA A 36 20.05 2.32 -0.91
CA ALA A 36 20.20 2.92 -2.24
C ALA A 36 18.87 3.24 -2.93
N VAL A 37 17.82 2.45 -2.71
CA VAL A 37 16.49 2.62 -3.35
C VAL A 37 15.37 2.84 -2.34
N ARG A 38 15.67 2.77 -1.03
CA ARG A 38 14.70 2.89 0.06
C ARG A 38 13.86 4.16 -0.02
N SER A 39 14.49 5.31 -0.24
CA SER A 39 13.78 6.60 -0.28
C SER A 39 12.78 6.66 -1.43
N ASP A 40 13.17 6.14 -2.60
CA ASP A 40 12.31 6.11 -3.78
C ASP A 40 11.15 5.14 -3.59
N VAL A 41 11.43 3.94 -3.06
CA VAL A 41 10.40 2.95 -2.73
C VAL A 41 9.44 3.50 -1.66
N ALA A 42 9.93 4.24 -0.66
CA ALA A 42 9.10 4.88 0.35
C ALA A 42 8.11 5.87 -0.27
N ARG A 43 8.59 6.74 -1.17
CA ARG A 43 7.76 7.70 -1.90
C ARG A 43 6.68 7.00 -2.71
N VAL A 44 7.05 5.96 -3.44
CA VAL A 44 6.11 5.18 -4.26
C VAL A 44 5.03 4.54 -3.39
N ILE A 45 5.40 3.93 -2.27
CA ILE A 45 4.43 3.35 -1.33
C ILE A 45 3.49 4.42 -0.74
N GLU A 46 3.99 5.61 -0.41
CA GLU A 46 3.12 6.70 0.05
C GLU A 46 2.14 7.14 -1.04
N THR A 47 2.57 7.21 -2.30
CA THR A 47 1.67 7.48 -3.45
C THR A 47 0.56 6.43 -3.57
N LEU A 48 0.90 5.13 -3.43
CA LEU A 48 -0.09 4.06 -3.49
C LEU A 48 -1.06 4.12 -2.30
N LEU A 49 -0.58 4.53 -1.12
CA LEU A 49 -1.41 4.74 0.07
C LEU A 49 -2.30 5.98 0.00
N ASP A 50 -1.98 6.97 -0.84
CA ASP A 50 -2.86 8.10 -1.11
C ASP A 50 -4.04 7.70 -2.02
N GLY A 51 -3.92 6.56 -2.70
CA GLY A 51 -5.04 5.89 -3.38
C GLY A 51 -5.33 6.44 -4.79
N PRO A 52 -6.58 6.30 -5.29
CA PRO A 52 -6.93 6.49 -6.70
C PRO A 52 -6.85 7.93 -7.20
N ASP A 53 -6.73 8.92 -6.30
CA ASP A 53 -6.52 10.32 -6.66
C ASP A 53 -5.06 10.60 -7.10
N ALA A 54 -4.15 9.65 -6.87
CA ALA A 54 -2.76 9.70 -7.30
C ALA A 54 -2.52 8.92 -8.60
N ASP A 55 -1.36 9.15 -9.25
CA ASP A 55 -0.96 8.41 -10.45
C ASP A 55 -0.48 6.99 -10.09
N VAL A 56 -1.45 6.11 -9.81
CA VAL A 56 -1.25 4.72 -9.36
C VAL A 56 -0.46 3.89 -10.38
N GLN A 57 -0.70 4.10 -11.68
CA GLN A 57 -0.01 3.36 -12.73
C GLN A 57 1.48 3.71 -12.76
N SER A 58 1.81 5.00 -12.80
CA SER A 58 3.22 5.43 -12.75
C SER A 58 3.92 4.98 -11.47
N ALA A 59 3.21 4.98 -10.33
CA ALA A 59 3.76 4.50 -9.07
C ALA A 59 4.07 3.00 -9.09
N LEU A 60 3.17 2.15 -9.63
CA LEU A 60 3.42 0.72 -9.76
C LEU A 60 4.55 0.40 -10.73
N ASP A 61 4.60 1.07 -11.88
CA ASP A 61 5.68 0.88 -12.86
C ASP A 61 7.04 1.29 -12.27
N GLU A 62 7.06 2.39 -11.50
CA GLU A 62 8.25 2.83 -10.80
C GLU A 62 8.67 1.83 -9.70
N LEU A 63 7.71 1.28 -8.94
CA LEU A 63 7.97 0.26 -7.92
C LEU A 63 8.69 -0.95 -8.54
N TRP A 64 8.15 -1.48 -9.64
CA TRP A 64 8.72 -2.68 -10.26
C TRP A 64 10.08 -2.44 -10.87
N ARG A 65 10.32 -1.26 -11.45
CA ARG A 65 11.65 -0.87 -11.93
C ARG A 65 12.67 -0.78 -10.80
N LEU A 66 12.29 -0.24 -9.64
CA LEU A 66 13.18 -0.13 -8.46
C LEU A 66 13.50 -1.50 -7.85
N LEU A 67 12.56 -2.45 -7.93
CA LEU A 67 12.68 -3.79 -7.36
C LEU A 67 13.21 -4.85 -8.34
N GLU A 68 13.34 -4.53 -9.64
CA GLU A 68 13.89 -5.44 -10.67
C GLU A 68 15.24 -6.08 -10.28
N PRO A 69 16.20 -5.35 -9.67
CA PRO A 69 17.45 -5.95 -9.21
C PRO A 69 17.32 -6.83 -7.95
N TYR A 70 16.14 -6.88 -7.33
CA TYR A 70 15.86 -7.50 -6.03
C TYR A 70 14.60 -8.40 -6.10
N PRO A 71 14.69 -9.59 -6.71
CA PRO A 71 13.54 -10.47 -6.93
C PRO A 71 12.77 -10.85 -5.66
N GLU A 72 13.49 -11.06 -4.56
CA GLU A 72 12.91 -11.41 -3.26
C GLU A 72 12.09 -10.26 -2.67
N LEU A 73 12.49 -9.01 -2.94
CA LEU A 73 11.72 -7.83 -2.54
C LEU A 73 10.50 -7.66 -3.44
N SER A 74 10.61 -7.91 -4.74
CA SER A 74 9.47 -7.88 -5.66
C SER A 74 8.35 -8.82 -5.20
N GLU A 75 8.67 -10.07 -4.86
CA GLU A 75 7.67 -11.03 -4.35
C GLU A 75 7.06 -10.56 -3.02
N ARG A 76 7.87 -9.97 -2.14
CA ARG A 76 7.39 -9.46 -0.85
C ARG A 76 6.45 -8.27 -1.01
N PHE A 77 6.78 -7.33 -1.89
CA PHE A 77 5.95 -6.15 -2.16
C PHE A 77 4.65 -6.53 -2.89
N PHE A 78 4.69 -7.55 -3.75
CA PHE A 78 3.48 -8.09 -4.39
C PHE A 78 2.46 -8.64 -3.39
N ARG A 79 2.89 -9.09 -2.21
CA ARG A 79 2.00 -9.57 -1.14
C ARG A 79 1.42 -8.44 -0.27
N LEU A 80 1.79 -7.19 -0.50
CA LEU A 80 1.21 -6.06 0.21
C LEU A 80 -0.18 -5.76 -0.36
N ARG A 81 -1.17 -5.63 0.53
CA ARG A 81 -2.54 -5.30 0.15
C ARG A 81 -2.64 -4.01 -0.68
N VAL A 82 -1.90 -2.97 -0.32
CA VAL A 82 -1.89 -1.69 -1.06
C VAL A 82 -1.45 -1.86 -2.52
N VAL A 83 -0.55 -2.81 -2.78
CA VAL A 83 -0.09 -3.12 -4.14
C VAL A 83 -1.13 -3.95 -4.88
N ASP A 84 -1.76 -4.91 -4.20
CA ASP A 84 -2.85 -5.73 -4.75
C ASP A 84 -4.06 -4.86 -5.11
N ASP A 85 -4.50 -3.98 -4.21
CA ASP A 85 -5.60 -3.03 -4.40
C ASP A 85 -5.30 -2.07 -5.57
N ALA A 86 -4.05 -1.59 -5.69
CA ALA A 86 -3.62 -0.75 -6.81
C ALA A 86 -3.65 -1.50 -8.15
N VAL A 87 -3.26 -2.78 -8.17
CA VAL A 87 -3.30 -3.63 -9.37
C VAL A 87 -4.75 -3.97 -9.75
N GLU A 88 -5.60 -4.29 -8.78
CA GLU A 88 -7.04 -4.50 -8.98
C GLU A 88 -7.71 -3.25 -9.55
N PHE A 89 -7.38 -2.06 -9.02
CA PHE A 89 -7.89 -0.78 -9.51
C PHE A 89 -7.59 -0.54 -11.00
N LEU A 90 -6.38 -0.87 -11.46
CA LEU A 90 -6.01 -0.73 -12.88
C LEU A 90 -6.65 -1.77 -13.81
N LYS A 91 -7.16 -2.88 -13.26
CA LYS A 91 -7.86 -3.93 -14.03
C LYS A 91 -9.37 -3.70 -14.11
N SER A 92 -9.93 -2.87 -13.23
CA SER A 92 -11.35 -2.49 -13.20
C SER A 92 -11.71 -1.51 -14.31
#